data_AF-A0A1F4UWQ5-F1
#
_entry.id   AF-A0A1F4UWQ5-F1
#
_cell.length_a   1.000
_cell.length_b   1.000
_cell.length_c   1.000
_cell.angle_alpha   90.00
_cell.angle_beta   90.00
_cell.angle_gamma   90.00
#
_symmetry.space_group_name_H-M   'P 1'
#
loop_
_entity.id
_entity.type
_entity.pdbx_description
1 polymer ?
#
loop_
_entity_poly.entity_id
_entity_poly.type
_entity_poly.pdbx_seq_one_letter_code
_entity_poly.pdbx_strand_id
1 'polypeptide(L)'
;MNSRFNLYVRSGMRSRLDGWLDQALSAFELARNFAYDQSQRSLVWAQIGFTYLRMLEREKAAYAFQLSHMNAAWSQDHYRILEAECNRALMLLEKEQYANANRLALSVLDEAERIGRPDLVSFVHVVARTQTALYKVGKLDRSEALYWIEREVKEFISVESSSDELLLRTWREGIIRSHQDLYGIRAALEVVRSFRRVRNEMRQRTTH
;
A
#
# COMPACT_ATOMS: atom_id res chain seq x y z
N MET A 1 7.85 -21.23 -11.84
CA MET A 1 7.41 -19.81 -11.86
C MET A 1 7.12 -19.40 -13.30
N ASN A 2 5.94 -18.84 -13.58
CA ASN A 2 5.60 -18.37 -14.93
C ASN A 2 6.35 -17.06 -15.22
N SER A 3 7.42 -17.13 -16.03
CA SER A 3 8.29 -15.99 -16.34
C SER A 3 7.54 -14.85 -17.02
N ARG A 4 6.53 -15.15 -17.85
CA ARG A 4 5.72 -14.14 -18.55
C ARG A 4 4.80 -13.39 -17.59
N PHE A 5 4.15 -14.11 -16.67
CA PHE A 5 3.31 -13.49 -15.64
C PHE A 5 4.09 -12.43 -14.86
N ASN A 6 5.24 -12.80 -14.31
CA ASN A 6 6.08 -11.89 -13.52
C ASN A 6 6.58 -10.71 -14.35
N LEU A 7 6.93 -10.93 -15.62
CA LEU A 7 7.36 -9.87 -16.53
C LEU A 7 6.26 -8.83 -16.74
N TYR A 8 5.03 -9.27 -17.01
CA TYR A 8 3.91 -8.35 -17.21
C TYR A 8 3.46 -7.65 -15.93
N VAL A 9 3.47 -8.32 -14.78
CA VAL A 9 3.22 -7.66 -13.48
C VAL A 9 4.25 -6.56 -13.22
N ARG A 10 5.55 -6.86 -13.34
CA ARG A 10 6.61 -5.87 -13.11
C ARG A 10 6.54 -4.72 -14.12
N SER A 11 6.25 -5.00 -15.39
CA SER A 11 6.05 -3.99 -16.43
C SER A 11 4.85 -3.08 -16.13
N GLY A 12 3.72 -3.65 -15.71
CA GLY A 12 2.54 -2.88 -15.35
C GLY A 12 2.77 -2.02 -14.12
N MET A 13 3.42 -2.55 -13.07
CA MET A 13 3.76 -1.78 -11.87
C MET A 13 4.69 -0.61 -12.18
N ARG A 14 5.71 -0.83 -13.02
CA ARG A 14 6.61 0.24 -13.47
C ARG A 14 5.85 1.31 -14.24
N SER A 15 5.03 0.91 -15.23
CA SER A 15 4.20 1.82 -16.01
C SER A 15 3.27 2.65 -15.11
N ARG A 16 2.63 2.01 -14.12
CA ARG A 16 1.77 2.69 -13.13
C ARG A 16 2.56 3.73 -12.35
N LEU A 17 3.72 3.37 -11.81
CA LEU A 17 4.58 4.28 -11.05
C LEU A 17 5.07 5.47 -11.89
N ASP A 18 5.35 5.23 -13.17
CA ASP A 18 5.76 6.24 -14.14
C ASP A 18 4.58 7.11 -14.65
N GLY A 19 3.34 6.77 -14.30
CA GLY A 19 2.12 7.52 -14.67
C GLY A 19 1.45 7.07 -15.98
N TRP A 20 1.95 6.04 -16.63
CA TRP A 20 1.40 5.44 -17.85
C TRP A 20 0.29 4.43 -17.50
N LEU A 21 -0.86 4.94 -17.08
CA LEU A 21 -1.93 4.12 -16.47
C LEU A 21 -2.61 3.17 -17.47
N ASP A 22 -2.82 3.58 -18.72
CA ASP A 22 -3.40 2.71 -19.76
C ASP A 22 -2.45 1.56 -20.14
N GLN A 23 -1.15 1.86 -20.22
CA GLN A 23 -0.10 0.87 -20.42
C GLN A 23 -0.01 -0.10 -19.24
N ALA A 24 -0.17 0.41 -18.02
CA ALA A 24 -0.22 -0.41 -16.81
C ALA A 24 -1.40 -1.39 -16.85
N LEU A 25 -2.62 -0.91 -17.16
CA LEU A 25 -3.80 -1.77 -17.33
C LEU A 25 -3.58 -2.83 -18.40
N SER A 26 -3.06 -2.43 -19.57
CA SER A 26 -2.77 -3.37 -20.67
C SER A 26 -1.80 -4.48 -20.25
N ALA A 27 -0.74 -4.12 -19.50
CA ALA A 27 0.20 -5.09 -18.98
C ALA A 27 -0.44 -6.01 -17.92
N PHE A 28 -1.28 -5.49 -17.03
CA PHE A 28 -1.97 -6.32 -16.04
C PHE A 28 -3.00 -7.25 -16.67
N GLU A 29 -3.70 -6.83 -17.73
CA GLU A 29 -4.59 -7.72 -18.50
C GLU A 29 -3.82 -8.86 -19.17
N LEU A 30 -2.63 -8.58 -19.73
CA LEU A 30 -1.73 -9.63 -20.23
C LEU A 30 -1.28 -10.55 -19.09
N ALA A 31 -0.89 -10.00 -17.93
CA ALA A 31 -0.53 -10.81 -16.76
C ALA A 31 -1.69 -11.72 -16.33
N ARG A 32 -2.94 -11.22 -16.35
CA ARG A 32 -4.15 -11.99 -16.02
C ARG A 32 -4.31 -13.22 -16.90
N ASN A 33 -4.05 -13.08 -18.21
CA ASN A 33 -4.10 -14.19 -19.16
C ASN A 33 -3.03 -15.27 -18.88
N PHE A 34 -1.93 -14.89 -18.25
CA PHE A 34 -0.86 -15.81 -17.85
C PHE A 34 -0.95 -16.28 -16.39
N ALA A 35 -1.95 -15.84 -15.63
CA ALA A 35 -2.10 -16.23 -14.23
C ALA A 35 -2.47 -17.72 -14.13
N TYR A 36 -1.62 -18.48 -13.45
CA TYR A 36 -1.73 -19.94 -13.33
C TYR A 36 -2.73 -20.38 -12.26
N ASP A 37 -2.82 -19.63 -11.16
CA ASP A 37 -3.62 -19.98 -9.99
C ASP A 37 -4.40 -18.76 -9.44
N GLN A 38 -5.21 -19.02 -8.41
CA GLN A 38 -6.04 -18.00 -7.77
C GLN A 38 -5.19 -16.96 -7.01
N SER A 39 -4.01 -17.33 -6.49
CA SER A 39 -3.10 -16.40 -5.81
C SER A 39 -2.58 -15.33 -6.79
N GLN A 40 -2.13 -15.76 -7.98
CA GLN A 40 -1.69 -14.88 -9.06
C GLN A 40 -2.82 -14.02 -9.61
N ARG A 41 -4.03 -14.59 -9.78
CA ARG A 41 -5.21 -13.82 -10.19
C ARG A 41 -5.58 -12.75 -9.17
N SER A 42 -5.51 -13.08 -7.88
CA SER A 42 -5.75 -12.12 -6.80
C SER A 42 -4.79 -10.94 -6.88
N LEU A 43 -3.48 -11.21 -7.04
CA LEU A 43 -2.46 -10.17 -7.20
C LEU A 43 -2.75 -9.26 -8.41
N VAL A 44 -3.05 -9.83 -9.57
CA VAL A 44 -3.30 -9.04 -10.78
C VAL A 44 -4.55 -8.16 -10.62
N TRP A 45 -5.63 -8.71 -10.07
CA TRP A 45 -6.83 -7.91 -9.79
C TRP A 45 -6.56 -6.78 -8.79
N ALA A 46 -5.71 -6.99 -7.78
CA ALA A 46 -5.27 -5.92 -6.89
C ALA A 46 -4.53 -4.82 -7.65
N GLN A 47 -3.60 -5.19 -8.53
CA GLN A 47 -2.85 -4.20 -9.34
C GLN A 47 -3.75 -3.41 -10.31
N ILE A 48 -4.73 -4.07 -10.92
CA ILE A 48 -5.78 -3.41 -11.72
C ILE A 48 -6.56 -2.42 -10.85
N GLY A 49 -6.97 -2.84 -9.64
CA GLY A 49 -7.67 -1.97 -8.69
C GLY A 49 -6.88 -0.72 -8.29
N PHE A 50 -5.60 -0.88 -7.97
CA PHE A 50 -4.71 0.26 -7.70
C PHE A 50 -4.57 1.20 -8.90
N THR A 51 -4.56 0.65 -10.13
CA THR A 51 -4.47 1.45 -11.35
C THR A 51 -5.75 2.27 -11.54
N TYR A 52 -6.92 1.67 -11.37
CA TYR A 52 -8.19 2.39 -11.43
C TYR A 52 -8.31 3.47 -10.34
N LEU A 53 -7.82 3.22 -9.13
CA LEU A 53 -7.75 4.27 -8.10
C LEU A 53 -6.91 5.46 -8.55
N ARG A 54 -5.77 5.23 -9.24
CA ARG A 54 -4.96 6.31 -9.81
C ARG A 54 -5.65 7.07 -10.93
N MET A 55 -6.54 6.40 -11.66
CA MET A 55 -7.37 7.01 -12.70
C MET A 55 -8.62 7.70 -12.13
N LEU A 56 -8.81 7.69 -10.81
CA LEU A 56 -10.01 8.20 -10.12
C LEU A 56 -11.31 7.44 -10.47
N GLU A 57 -11.19 6.20 -10.95
CA GLU A 57 -12.33 5.34 -11.31
C GLU A 57 -12.70 4.41 -10.13
N ARG A 58 -13.28 4.98 -9.07
CA ARG A 58 -13.49 4.30 -7.77
C ARG A 58 -14.36 3.06 -7.85
N GLU A 59 -15.37 3.04 -8.72
CA GLU A 59 -16.28 1.90 -8.90
C GLU A 59 -15.55 0.73 -9.55
N LYS A 60 -14.73 0.99 -10.58
CA LYS A 60 -13.92 -0.05 -11.23
C LYS A 60 -12.84 -0.58 -10.29
N ALA A 61 -12.23 0.30 -9.49
CA ALA A 61 -11.30 -0.10 -8.45
C ALA A 61 -11.98 -1.02 -7.41
N ALA A 62 -13.17 -0.65 -6.92
CA ALA A 62 -13.92 -1.46 -5.97
C ALA A 62 -14.25 -2.85 -6.54
N TYR A 63 -14.67 -2.91 -7.80
CA TYR A 63 -14.93 -4.17 -8.50
C TYR A 63 -13.67 -5.03 -8.62
N ALA A 64 -12.55 -4.43 -9.04
CA ALA A 64 -11.27 -5.15 -9.15
C ALA A 64 -10.80 -5.69 -7.79
N PHE A 65 -10.89 -4.91 -6.71
CA PHE A 65 -10.54 -5.40 -5.37
C PHE A 65 -11.50 -6.48 -4.84
N GLN A 66 -12.79 -6.42 -5.18
CA GLN A 66 -13.73 -7.51 -4.89
C GLN A 66 -13.28 -8.81 -5.55
N LEU A 67 -12.90 -8.76 -6.83
CA LEU A 67 -12.36 -9.93 -7.53
C LEU A 67 -11.04 -10.40 -6.90
N SER A 68 -10.15 -9.48 -6.54
CA SER A 68 -8.91 -9.80 -5.84
C SER A 68 -9.17 -10.58 -4.54
N HIS A 69 -10.16 -10.15 -3.75
CA HIS A 69 -10.57 -10.79 -2.50
C HIS A 69 -11.14 -12.19 -2.71
N MET A 70 -12.04 -12.36 -3.69
CA MET A 70 -12.59 -13.69 -4.02
C MET A 70 -11.50 -14.67 -4.44
N ASN A 71 -10.58 -14.24 -5.31
CA ASN A 71 -9.45 -15.07 -5.74
C ASN A 71 -8.51 -15.38 -4.56
N ALA A 72 -8.27 -14.43 -3.66
CA ALA A 72 -7.45 -14.67 -2.46
C ALA A 72 -8.09 -15.74 -1.56
N ALA A 73 -9.39 -15.62 -1.28
CA ALA A 73 -10.13 -16.59 -0.49
C ALA A 73 -10.08 -18.00 -1.10
N TRP A 74 -10.24 -18.12 -2.42
CA TRP A 74 -10.14 -19.40 -3.11
C TRP A 74 -8.72 -19.97 -3.19
N SER A 75 -7.70 -19.11 -3.15
CA SER A 75 -6.31 -19.58 -3.17
C SER A 75 -5.88 -20.26 -1.87
N GLN A 76 -6.57 -19.99 -0.76
CA GLN A 76 -6.16 -20.38 0.60
C GLN A 76 -4.75 -19.90 0.98
N ASP A 77 -4.17 -18.99 0.21
CA ASP A 77 -2.89 -18.35 0.47
C ASP A 77 -3.09 -17.23 1.50
N HIS A 78 -2.69 -17.49 2.74
CA HIS A 78 -2.81 -16.52 3.84
C HIS A 78 -2.19 -15.17 3.50
N TYR A 79 -1.10 -15.15 2.71
CA TYR A 79 -0.44 -13.91 2.35
C TYR A 79 -1.29 -13.06 1.40
N ARG A 80 -1.96 -13.70 0.43
CA ARG A 80 -2.89 -13.00 -0.48
C ARG A 80 -4.16 -12.56 0.23
N ILE A 81 -4.67 -13.36 1.17
CA ILE A 81 -5.85 -13.00 1.96
C ILE A 81 -5.59 -11.71 2.73
N LEU A 82 -4.45 -11.58 3.41
CA LEU A 82 -4.09 -10.36 4.13
C LEU A 82 -3.93 -9.15 3.21
N GLU A 83 -3.30 -9.32 2.05
CA GLU A 83 -3.20 -8.25 1.06
C GLU A 83 -4.58 -7.79 0.56
N ALA A 84 -5.49 -8.74 0.30
CA ALA A 84 -6.85 -8.42 -0.12
C ALA A 84 -7.66 -7.70 0.97
N GLU A 85 -7.52 -8.10 2.24
CA GLU A 85 -8.14 -7.39 3.37
C GLU A 85 -7.53 -5.99 3.57
N CYS A 86 -6.21 -5.82 3.35
CA CYS A 86 -5.57 -4.51 3.34
C CYS A 86 -6.14 -3.60 2.23
N ASN A 87 -6.31 -4.15 1.03
CA ASN A 87 -6.92 -3.45 -0.10
C ASN A 87 -8.39 -3.09 0.18
N ARG A 88 -9.10 -3.95 0.90
CA ARG A 88 -10.47 -3.67 1.36
C ARG A 88 -10.48 -2.52 2.37
N ALA A 89 -9.53 -2.48 3.31
CA ALA A 89 -9.40 -1.36 4.24
C ALA A 89 -9.14 -0.04 3.50
N LEU A 90 -8.26 -0.07 2.49
CA LEU A 90 -8.03 1.05 1.58
C LEU A 90 -9.33 1.48 0.87
N MET A 91 -10.13 0.54 0.36
CA MET A 91 -11.41 0.91 -0.29
C MET A 91 -12.45 1.47 0.68
N LEU A 92 -12.47 1.01 1.93
CA LEU A 92 -13.30 1.62 2.97
C LEU A 92 -12.87 3.06 3.22
N LEU A 93 -11.57 3.34 3.25
CA LEU A 93 -11.02 4.69 3.36
C LEU A 93 -11.43 5.56 2.16
N GLU A 94 -11.30 5.09 0.93
CA GLU A 94 -11.69 5.82 -0.29
C GLU A 94 -13.22 6.06 -0.38
N LYS A 95 -14.02 5.29 0.37
CA LYS A 95 -15.47 5.47 0.54
C LYS A 95 -15.83 6.28 1.79
N GLU A 96 -14.85 6.92 2.42
CA GLU A 96 -15.00 7.76 3.61
C GLU A 96 -15.52 7.02 4.86
N GLN A 97 -15.42 5.69 4.87
CA GLN A 97 -15.81 4.85 6.00
C GLN A 97 -14.63 4.73 6.99
N TYR A 98 -14.11 5.86 7.46
CA TYR A 98 -12.82 5.98 8.14
C TYR A 98 -12.67 5.07 9.37
N ALA A 99 -13.69 4.97 10.22
CA ALA A 99 -13.63 4.13 11.42
C ALA A 99 -13.54 2.63 11.07
N ASN A 100 -14.30 2.18 10.06
CA ASN A 100 -14.25 0.80 9.59
C ASN A 100 -12.93 0.49 8.89
N ALA A 101 -12.46 1.43 8.07
CA ALA A 101 -11.16 1.34 7.41
C ALA A 101 -10.04 1.20 8.44
N ASN A 102 -10.02 2.04 9.47
CA ASN A 102 -8.99 2.03 10.50
C ASN A 102 -8.97 0.73 11.30
N ARG A 103 -10.15 0.26 11.74
CA ARG A 103 -10.29 -0.99 12.48
C ARG A 103 -9.78 -2.18 11.66
N LEU A 104 -10.15 -2.25 10.38
CA LEU A 104 -9.68 -3.32 9.50
C LEU A 104 -8.17 -3.20 9.24
N ALA A 105 -7.67 -2.00 8.92
CA ALA A 105 -6.26 -1.77 8.65
C ALA A 105 -5.36 -2.16 9.83
N LEU A 106 -5.74 -1.76 11.06
CA LEU A 106 -5.02 -2.14 12.28
C LEU A 106 -5.04 -3.65 12.52
N SER A 107 -6.20 -4.29 12.34
CA SER A 107 -6.31 -5.75 12.49
C SER A 107 -5.47 -6.51 11.48
N VAL A 108 -5.42 -6.06 10.22
CA VAL A 108 -4.60 -6.69 9.19
C VAL A 108 -3.11 -6.44 9.45
N LEU A 109 -2.75 -5.25 9.94
CA LEU A 109 -1.36 -4.95 10.30
C LEU A 109 -0.87 -5.84 11.45
N ASP A 110 -1.65 -5.97 12.53
CA ASP A 110 -1.32 -6.81 13.69
C ASP A 110 -1.07 -8.28 13.28
N GLU A 111 -1.94 -8.81 12.43
CA GLU A 111 -1.78 -10.16 11.88
C GLU A 111 -0.55 -10.28 10.96
N ALA A 112 -0.26 -9.26 10.15
CA ALA A 112 0.94 -9.22 9.30
C ALA A 112 2.24 -9.17 10.11
N GLU A 113 2.25 -8.45 11.24
CA GLU A 113 3.36 -8.44 12.21
C GLU A 113 3.56 -9.82 12.84
N ARG A 114 2.46 -10.44 13.28
CA ARG A 114 2.48 -11.75 13.94
C ARG A 114 3.10 -12.84 13.06
N ILE A 115 2.87 -12.80 11.75
CA ILE A 115 3.41 -13.78 10.80
C ILE A 115 4.72 -13.33 10.12
N GLY A 116 5.29 -12.19 10.54
CA GLY A 116 6.61 -11.72 10.09
C GLY A 116 6.67 -11.33 8.61
N ARG A 117 5.66 -10.62 8.09
CA ARG A 117 5.64 -10.19 6.67
C ARG A 117 6.73 -9.15 6.36
N PRO A 118 7.58 -9.37 5.33
CA PRO A 118 8.60 -8.40 4.94
C PRO A 118 8.05 -7.19 4.18
N ASP A 119 6.84 -7.27 3.64
CA ASP A 119 6.15 -6.18 2.92
C ASP A 119 5.21 -5.35 3.81
N LEU A 120 5.44 -5.40 5.14
CA LEU A 120 4.67 -4.74 6.19
C LEU A 120 4.42 -3.25 5.94
N VAL A 121 5.33 -2.55 5.25
CA VAL A 121 5.20 -1.11 4.99
C VAL A 121 3.95 -0.75 4.19
N SER A 122 3.52 -1.60 3.24
CA SER A 122 2.27 -1.38 2.51
C SER A 122 1.04 -1.40 3.43
N PHE A 123 1.11 -2.16 4.53
CA PHE A 123 0.05 -2.25 5.53
C PHE A 123 0.07 -1.05 6.48
N VAL A 124 1.26 -0.66 6.95
CA VAL A 124 1.46 0.55 7.78
C VAL A 124 0.98 1.79 7.03
N HIS A 125 1.22 1.86 5.72
CA HIS A 125 0.71 2.92 4.86
C HIS A 125 -0.81 3.11 4.96
N VAL A 126 -1.59 2.04 4.83
CA VAL A 126 -3.05 2.12 4.92
C VAL A 126 -3.49 2.58 6.30
N VAL A 127 -2.84 2.10 7.37
CA VAL A 127 -3.09 2.58 8.74
C VAL A 127 -2.77 4.06 8.88
N ALA A 128 -1.62 4.52 8.37
CA ALA A 128 -1.24 5.93 8.45
C ALA A 128 -2.25 6.84 7.75
N ARG A 129 -2.78 6.41 6.59
CA ARG A 129 -3.84 7.13 5.89
C ARG A 129 -5.16 7.13 6.65
N THR A 130 -5.58 6.00 7.24
CA THR A 130 -6.84 5.96 8.02
C THR A 130 -6.77 6.80 9.29
N GLN A 131 -5.64 6.81 9.98
CA GLN A 131 -5.39 7.63 11.17
C GLN A 131 -5.38 9.12 10.80
N THR A 132 -4.75 9.46 9.68
CA THR A 132 -4.79 10.82 9.12
C THR A 132 -6.22 11.26 8.80
N ALA A 133 -7.01 10.40 8.15
CA ALA A 133 -8.40 10.71 7.83
C ALA A 133 -9.26 10.92 9.08
N LEU A 134 -9.12 10.07 10.10
CA LEU A 134 -9.79 10.23 11.39
C LEU A 134 -9.42 11.54 12.08
N TYR A 135 -8.15 11.92 12.03
CA TYR A 135 -7.70 13.22 12.54
C TYR A 135 -8.37 14.38 11.79
N LYS A 136 -8.42 14.33 10.46
CA LYS A 136 -9.03 15.40 9.64
C LYS A 136 -10.51 15.62 9.94
N VAL A 137 -11.24 14.57 10.33
CA VAL A 137 -12.65 14.66 10.74
C VAL A 137 -12.85 14.84 12.26
N GLY A 138 -11.78 15.12 13.01
CA GLY A 138 -11.86 15.42 14.45
C GLY A 138 -12.18 14.21 15.34
N LYS A 139 -11.90 13.00 14.87
CA LYS A 139 -12.13 11.74 15.61
C LYS A 139 -10.86 11.17 16.25
N LEU A 140 -9.71 11.80 16.02
CA LEU A 140 -8.40 11.39 16.50
C LEU A 140 -7.51 12.63 16.70
N ASP A 141 -6.61 12.56 17.67
CA ASP A 141 -5.60 13.58 17.86
C ASP A 141 -4.55 13.59 16.74
N ARG A 142 -3.98 14.77 16.49
CA ARG A 142 -2.94 14.94 15.49
C ARG A 142 -1.67 14.15 15.80
N SER A 143 -1.34 13.98 17.09
CA SER A 143 -0.17 13.22 17.53
C SER A 143 -0.21 11.76 17.10
N GLU A 144 -1.39 11.13 17.17
CA GLU A 144 -1.59 9.75 16.73
C GLU A 144 -1.39 9.62 15.21
N ALA A 145 -1.96 10.53 14.42
CA ALA A 145 -1.73 10.55 12.98
C ALA A 145 -0.24 10.74 12.63
N LEU A 146 0.46 11.62 13.35
CA LEU A 146 1.89 11.84 13.18
C LEU A 146 2.73 10.61 13.51
N TYR A 147 2.40 9.91 14.61
CA TYR A 147 3.07 8.67 15.00
C TYR A 147 3.04 7.64 13.87
N TRP A 148 1.89 7.44 13.23
CA TRP A 148 1.77 6.46 12.15
C TRP A 148 2.52 6.86 10.88
N ILE A 149 2.55 8.15 10.56
CA ILE A 149 3.37 8.69 9.45
C ILE A 149 4.87 8.47 9.72
N GLU A 150 5.34 8.73 10.94
CA GLU A 150 6.73 8.50 11.32
C GLU A 150 7.08 7.01 11.33
N ARG A 151 6.18 6.17 11.82
CA ARG A 151 6.31 4.71 11.79
C ARG A 151 6.47 4.20 10.35
N GLU A 152 5.65 4.67 9.42
CA GLU A 152 5.74 4.30 8.00
C GLU A 152 7.14 4.60 7.43
N VAL A 153 7.68 5.80 7.72
CA VAL A 153 9.03 6.19 7.27
C VAL A 153 10.11 5.35 7.93
N LYS A 154 9.97 5.05 9.23
CA LYS A 154 10.92 4.21 9.97
C LYS A 154 11.01 2.79 9.41
N GLU A 155 9.86 2.19 9.12
CA GLU A 155 9.78 0.85 8.53
C GLU A 155 10.30 0.85 7.08
N PHE A 156 10.13 1.94 6.33
CA PHE A 156 10.78 2.07 5.02
C PHE A 156 12.31 2.07 5.14
N ILE A 157 12.85 2.87 6.08
CA ILE A 157 14.31 2.99 6.28
C ILE A 157 14.91 1.64 6.71
N SER A 158 14.19 0.83 7.49
CA SER A 158 14.71 -0.47 7.95
C SER A 158 14.99 -1.47 6.82
N VAL A 159 14.38 -1.28 5.64
CA VAL A 159 14.60 -2.15 4.47
C VAL A 159 15.05 -1.39 3.23
N GLU A 160 15.42 -0.11 3.34
CA GLU A 160 15.81 0.71 2.18
C GLU A 160 17.06 0.19 1.46
N SER A 161 17.79 -0.73 2.08
CA SER A 161 18.92 -1.50 1.53
C SER A 161 18.49 -2.68 0.63
N SER A 162 17.19 -2.94 0.48
CA SER A 162 16.66 -3.98 -0.42
C SER A 162 17.05 -3.71 -1.87
N SER A 163 17.35 -4.78 -2.63
CA SER A 163 17.71 -4.69 -4.05
C SER A 163 16.51 -4.55 -5.00
N ASP A 164 15.26 -4.71 -4.51
CA ASP A 164 14.09 -4.55 -5.36
C ASP A 164 13.67 -3.07 -5.49
N GLU A 165 14.21 -2.41 -6.51
CA GLU A 165 13.88 -1.02 -6.84
C GLU A 165 12.37 -0.77 -6.96
N LEU A 166 11.62 -1.72 -7.53
CA LEU A 166 10.19 -1.57 -7.77
C LEU A 166 9.41 -1.53 -6.45
N LEU A 167 9.83 -2.35 -5.48
CA LEU A 167 9.29 -2.36 -4.13
C LEU A 167 9.54 -1.00 -3.47
N LEU A 168 10.79 -0.52 -3.48
CA LEU A 168 11.17 0.76 -2.89
C LEU A 168 10.40 1.94 -3.51
N ARG A 169 10.19 1.94 -4.83
CA ARG A 169 9.39 2.96 -5.51
C ARG A 169 7.92 2.92 -5.10
N THR A 170 7.34 1.73 -4.99
CA THR A 170 5.96 1.54 -4.53
C THR A 170 5.79 2.07 -3.10
N TRP A 171 6.76 1.83 -2.23
CA TRP A 171 6.70 2.29 -0.85
C TRP A 171 6.84 3.81 -0.75
N ARG A 172 7.75 4.41 -1.53
CA ARG A 172 7.86 5.87 -1.61
C ARG A 172 6.56 6.52 -2.10
N GLU A 173 5.87 5.90 -3.06
CA GLU A 173 4.54 6.36 -3.49
C GLU A 173 3.55 6.38 -2.32
N GLY A 174 3.54 5.32 -1.49
CA GLY A 174 2.73 5.26 -0.27
C GLY A 174 3.04 6.40 0.70
N ILE A 175 4.30 6.56 1.08
CA ILE A 175 4.74 7.63 2.00
C ILE A 175 4.36 9.00 1.47
N ILE A 176 4.52 9.24 0.17
CA ILE A 176 4.11 10.52 -0.44
C ILE A 176 2.60 10.73 -0.29
N ARG A 177 1.78 9.72 -0.53
CA ARG A 177 0.32 9.81 -0.39
C ARG A 177 -0.11 10.07 1.05
N SER A 178 0.46 9.36 2.02
CA SER A 178 0.11 9.57 3.44
C SER A 178 0.49 10.99 3.91
N HIS A 179 1.63 11.52 3.43
CA HIS A 179 2.02 12.91 3.68
C HIS A 179 1.12 13.92 2.95
N GLN A 180 0.66 13.61 1.73
CA GLN A 180 -0.32 14.43 1.02
C GLN A 180 -1.63 14.52 1.79
N ASP A 181 -2.14 13.40 2.30
CA ASP A 181 -3.36 13.36 3.10
C ASP A 181 -3.23 14.22 4.37
N LEU A 182 -2.08 14.17 5.06
CA LEU A 182 -1.89 14.89 6.32
C LEU A 182 -1.57 16.37 6.11
N TYR A 183 -0.61 16.67 5.23
CA TYR A 183 0.03 17.98 5.11
C TYR A 183 -0.41 18.77 3.87
N GLY A 184 -1.14 18.17 2.93
CA GLY A 184 -1.58 18.80 1.70
C GLY A 184 -0.41 19.40 0.90
N ILE A 185 -0.48 20.70 0.64
CA ILE A 185 0.52 21.46 -0.15
C ILE A 185 1.94 21.38 0.45
N ARG A 186 2.06 21.10 1.76
CA ARG A 186 3.36 20.99 2.45
C ARG A 186 3.99 19.60 2.37
N ALA A 187 3.31 18.61 1.76
CA ALA A 187 3.74 17.22 1.78
C ALA A 187 5.19 17.02 1.31
N ALA A 188 5.60 17.65 0.21
CA ALA A 188 6.97 17.50 -0.31
C ALA A 188 8.05 17.91 0.72
N LEU A 189 7.83 19.01 1.43
CA LEU A 189 8.74 19.48 2.47
C LEU A 189 8.71 18.56 3.69
N GLU A 190 7.52 18.12 4.10
CA GLU A 190 7.34 17.29 5.29
C GLU A 190 7.88 15.87 5.09
N VAL A 191 7.79 15.29 3.88
CA VAL A 191 8.46 14.02 3.57
C VAL A 191 9.95 14.13 3.86
N VAL A 192 10.63 15.16 3.33
CA VAL A 192 12.07 15.37 3.54
C VAL A 192 12.40 15.55 5.03
N ARG A 193 11.56 16.27 5.77
CA ARG A 193 11.73 16.47 7.21
C ARG A 193 11.56 15.18 8.00
N SER A 194 10.53 14.39 7.72
CA SER A 194 10.29 13.09 8.36
C SER A 194 11.46 12.15 8.14
N PHE A 195 11.95 12.01 6.90
CA PHE A 195 13.12 11.19 6.60
C PHE A 195 14.38 11.63 7.36
N ARG A 196 14.66 12.94 7.44
CA ARG A 196 15.79 13.46 8.21
C ARG A 196 15.66 13.18 9.69
N ARG A 197 14.47 13.43 10.26
CA ARG A 197 14.16 13.21 11.68
C ARG A 197 14.37 11.75 12.07
N VAL A 198 13.69 10.84 11.36
CA VAL A 198 13.74 9.40 11.66
C VAL A 198 15.16 8.84 11.49
N ARG A 199 15.90 9.26 10.45
CA ARG A 199 17.31 8.85 10.30
C ARG A 199 18.20 9.33 11.46
N ASN A 200 17.99 10.54 11.95
CA ASN A 200 18.74 11.05 13.11
C ASN A 200 18.41 10.26 14.38
N GLU A 201 17.14 9.96 14.62
CA GLU A 201 16.68 9.16 15.76
C GLU A 201 17.25 7.74 15.73
N MET A 202 17.25 7.09 14.56
CA MET A 202 17.79 5.73 14.41
C MET A 202 19.31 5.69 14.66
N ARG A 203 20.05 6.72 14.21
CA ARG A 203 21.50 6.83 14.47
C ARG A 203 21.82 7.00 15.95
N GLN A 204 21.06 7.82 16.67
CA GLN A 204 21.27 8.04 18.10
C GLN A 204 21.02 6.78 18.94
N ARG A 205 20.08 5.92 18.51
CA ARG A 205 19.82 4.64 19.18
C ARG A 205 20.91 3.59 18.97
N THR A 206 21.72 3.70 17.92
CA THR A 206 22.84 2.76 17.65
C THR A 206 24.14 3.14 18.36
N THR A 207 24.23 4.33 18.95
CA THR A 207 25.43 4.84 19.64
C THR A 207 25.39 4.69 21.17
N HIS A 208 24.37 4.03 21.71
CA HIS A 208 24.20 3.69 23.13
C HIS A 208 24.13 2.17 23.29
#